data_AF-A0A3D0Z9I8-F1
#
_entry.id   AF-A0A3D0Z9I8-F1
#
_cell.length_a   1.000
_cell.length_b   1.000
_cell.length_c   1.000
_cell.angle_alpha   90.00
_cell.angle_beta   90.00
_cell.angle_gamma   90.00
#
_symmetry.space_group_name_H-M   'P 1'
#
loop_
_entity.id
_entity.type
_entity.pdbx_description
1 polymer ?
#
loop_
_entity_poly.entity_id
_entity_poly.type
_entity_poly.pdbx_seq_one_letter_code
_entity_poly.pdbx_strand_id
1 'polypeptide(L)' 'MQKALVAMSGGVDSSVAAALMVEQGYDCAGITLKLYKDDSRCCSPQDIYDAREV' A
#
# COMPACT_ATOMS: atom_id res chain seq x y z
N MET A 1 -4.55 18.54 -10.71
CA MET A 1 -3.98 17.20 -10.45
C MET A 1 -4.77 16.58 -9.30
N GLN A 2 -5.28 15.36 -9.47
CA GLN A 2 -6.04 14.67 -8.43
C GLN A 2 -5.09 13.92 -7.49
N LYS A 3 -5.46 13.80 -6.21
CA LYS A 3 -4.66 13.11 -5.20
C LYS A 3 -5.27 11.76 -4.85
N ALA A 4 -4.44 10.74 -4.71
CA ALA A 4 -4.85 9.40 -4.31
C ALA A 4 -4.04 8.95 -3.09
N LEU A 5 -4.73 8.46 -2.07
CA LEU A 5 -4.11 7.75 -0.95
C LEU A 5 -4.43 6.27 -1.12
N VAL A 6 -3.41 5.45 -1.33
CA VAL A 6 -3.56 4.01 -1.62
C VAL A 6 -3.19 3.20 -0.39
N ALA A 7 -4.11 2.35 0.06
CA ALA A 7 -3.82 1.42 1.15
C ALA A 7 -2.90 0.30 0.64
N MET A 8 -1.65 0.30 1.10
CA MET A 8 -0.60 -0.64 0.70
C MET A 8 -0.48 -1.74 1.75
N SER A 9 -0.88 -2.97 1.39
CA SER A 9 -0.78 -4.14 2.26
C SER A 9 0.54 -4.90 2.09
N GLY A 10 1.35 -4.56 1.09
CA GLY A 10 2.49 -5.36 0.63
C GLY A 10 2.11 -6.41 -0.41
N GLY A 11 0.80 -6.58 -0.67
CA GLY A 11 0.29 -7.51 -1.68
C GLY A 11 0.33 -6.95 -3.11
N VAL A 12 0.21 -7.87 -4.07
CA VAL A 12 0.18 -7.55 -5.51
C VAL A 12 -1.02 -6.67 -5.90
N ASP A 13 -2.20 -6.91 -5.30
CA ASP A 13 -3.41 -6.17 -5.67
C ASP A 13 -3.29 -4.68 -5.35
N SER A 14 -2.81 -4.34 -4.15
CA SER A 14 -2.56 -2.94 -3.76
C SER A 14 -1.45 -2.30 -4.61
N SER A 15 -0.45 -3.08 -5.01
CA SER A 15 0.66 -2.61 -5.84
C SER A 15 0.21 -2.25 -7.25
N VAL A 16 -0.59 -3.11 -7.88
CA VAL A 16 -1.17 -2.86 -9.20
C VAL A 16 -2.16 -1.69 -9.15
N ALA A 17 -2.97 -1.60 -8.09
CA ALA A 17 -3.86 -0.46 -7.90
C ALA A 17 -3.08 0.86 -7.82
N ALA A 18 -1.97 0.91 -7.07
CA ALA A 18 -1.11 2.09 -7.01
C ALA A 18 -0.49 2.44 -8.38
N ALA A 19 0.02 1.44 -9.11
CA ALA A 19 0.60 1.62 -10.43
C ALA A 19 -0.41 2.22 -11.43
N LEU A 20 -1.65 1.72 -11.45
CA LEU A 20 -2.71 2.23 -12.32
C LEU A 20 -3.08 3.68 -12.00
N MET A 21 -3.06 4.08 -10.72
CA MET A 21 -3.33 5.48 -10.34
C MET A 21 -2.20 6.41 -10.79
N VAL A 22 -0.94 5.96 -10.71
CA VAL A 22 0.21 6.69 -11.25
C VAL A 22 0.10 6.84 -12.77
N GLU A 23 -0.21 5.76 -13.50
CA GLU A 23 -0.41 5.79 -14.96
C GLU A 23 -1.54 6.74 -15.40
N GLN A 24 -2.58 6.88 -14.57
CA GLN A 24 -3.67 7.83 -14.80
C GLN A 24 -3.33 9.28 -14.41
N GLY A 25 -2.11 9.55 -13.91
CA GLY A 25 -1.62 10.90 -13.62
C GLY A 25 -2.04 11.44 -12.25
N TYR A 26 -2.34 10.57 -11.28
CA TYR A 26 -2.62 10.99 -9.91
C TYR A 26 -1.33 11.27 -9.12
N ASP A 27 -1.41 12.25 -8.22
CA ASP A 27 -0.43 12.46 -7.15
C ASP A 27 -0.72 11.44 -6.03
N CYS A 28 0.06 10.36 -6.00
CA CYS A 28 -0.19 9.20 -5.15
C CYS A 28 0.66 9.19 -3.88
N ALA A 29 0.05 8.79 -2.77
CA ALA A 29 0.75 8.45 -1.53
C ALA A 29 0.30 7.06 -1.05
N GLY A 30 1.24 6.21 -0.67
CA GLY A 30 0.97 4.91 -0.06
C GLY A 30 0.77 5.00 1.45
N ILE A 31 -0.13 4.20 2.02
CA ILE A 31 -0.30 4.05 3.47
C ILE A 31 -0.48 2.58 3.86
N THR A 32 0.28 2.11 4.84
CA THR A 32 0.06 0.81 5.47
C THR A 32 -0.67 0.99 6.79
N LEU A 33 -1.74 0.23 7.00
CA LEU A 33 -2.57 0.32 8.20
C LEU A 33 -2.28 -0.86 9.13
N LYS A 34 -1.68 -0.61 10.31
CA LYS A 34 -1.58 -1.61 11.38
C LYS A 34 -2.87 -1.63 12.19
N LEU A 35 -3.81 -2.48 11.80
CA LEU A 35 -5.14 -2.57 12.42
C LEU A 35 -5.19 -3.56 13.61
N TYR A 36 -4.24 -4.49 13.68
CA TYR A 36 -4.14 -5.47 14.75
C TYR A 36 -2.82 -5.30 15.51
N LYS A 37 -2.88 -5.48 16.84
CA LYS A 37 -1.69 -5.45 17.71
C LYS A 37 -0.83 -6.71 17.60
N ASP A 38 -1.46 -7.81 17.20
CA ASP A 38 -0.87 -9.14 17.14
C ASP A 38 -0.30 -9.38 15.74
N ASP A 39 0.94 -9.84 15.66
CA ASP A 39 1.66 -10.04 14.38
C ASP A 39 1.26 -11.38 13.70
N SER A 40 0.31 -12.12 14.27
CA SER A 40 -0.29 -13.34 13.70
C SER A 40 -1.30 -13.08 12.56
N ARG A 41 -1.64 -11.81 12.30
CA ARG A 41 -2.53 -11.38 11.20
C ARG A 41 -1.83 -10.28 10.41
N CYS A 42 -2.32 -9.98 9.19
CA CYS A 42 -1.77 -8.84 8.46
C CYS A 42 -1.83 -7.58 9.33
N CYS A 43 -0.75 -6.81 9.42
CA CYS A 43 0.44 -6.89 8.56
C CYS A 43 1.69 -7.16 9.39
N SER A 44 2.35 -8.26 9.04
CA SER A 44 3.63 -8.65 9.63
C SER A 44 4.69 -7.59 9.30
N PRO A 45 5.84 -7.58 10.01
CA PRO A 45 6.93 -6.67 9.66
C PRO A 45 7.34 -6.79 8.18
N GLN A 46 7.31 -8.01 7.61
CA GLN A 46 7.66 -8.25 6.21
C GLN A 46 6.68 -7.57 5.24
N ASP A 47 5.36 -7.68 5.50
CA ASP A 47 4.34 -7.02 4.68
C ASP A 47 4.51 -5.49 4.64
N ILE A 48 4.97 -4.90 5.76
CA ILE A 48 5.27 -3.45 5.84
C ILE A 48 6.51 -3.10 5.02
N TYR A 49 7.52 -3.95 5.00
CA TYR A 49 8.71 -3.74 4.16
C TYR A 49 8.37 -3.87 2.68
N ASP A 50 7.61 -4.90 2.30
CA ASP A 50 7.16 -5.09 0.92
C ASP A 50 6.32 -3.89 0.45
N ALA A 51 5.42 -3.39 1.29
CA ALA A 51 4.63 -2.19 1.01
C ALA A 51 5.46 -0.91 0.81
N ARG A 52 6.69 -0.86 1.34
CA ARG A 52 7.60 0.29 1.22
C ARG A 52 8.46 0.22 -0.06
N GLU A 53 8.75 -0.98 -0.57
CA GLU A 53 9.57 -1.14 -1.77
C GLU A 53 8.80 -0.85 -3.07
N VAL A 54 7.47 -0.81 -3.00
CA VAL A 54 6.56 -0.50 -4.10
C VAL A 54 6.26 1.00 -4.15
#